data_AF-A0A7V4P960-F1
#
_entry.id   AF-A0A7V4P960-F1
#
_cell.length_a   1.000
_cell.length_b   1.000
_cell.length_c   1.000
_cell.angle_alpha   90.00
_cell.angle_beta   90.00
_cell.angle_gamma   90.00
#
_symmetry.space_group_name_H-M   'P 1'
#
loop_
_entity.id
_entity.type
_entity.pdbx_description
1 polymer ?
#
loop_
_entity_poly.entity_id
_entity_poly.type
_entity_poly.pdbx_seq_one_letter_code
_entity_poly.pdbx_strand_id
1 'polypeptide(L)'
;MARVLELDPNHEDARRALGFQNRNGQWLTREEVMAARGLVLYDGKYHTRQHVELLEQAKQEKLTDADWKNQLKRWRRWLTGRREDRAAEAHQAIRAIRDPAAAPPLVEMLLAEEDPAVQRLLIEVAARLDHPQAVEALVELSLVDPNPDTREECLDHLIESGRAGLAGPYVRALKHADNPMVNRAAEALQRIGSRDAVGPLIDALVTKHKIVVGSGTRDQHSYTFTPSGGTAMNFGGGGSKTVTQSVENPAVLAALTKLTGGMNFSYDQAAWRRWLAADAKAHPIDIRRDQ
;
A
#
# COMPACT_ATOMS: atom_id res chain seq x y z
N MET A 1 2.18 -11.12 -50.14
CA MET A 1 2.07 -12.56 -49.88
C MET A 1 0.61 -13.02 -49.85
N ALA A 2 -0.27 -12.49 -48.99
CA ALA A 2 -1.70 -12.86 -48.97
C ALA A 2 -2.42 -12.65 -50.33
N ARG A 3 -2.13 -11.55 -51.03
CA ARG A 3 -2.72 -11.20 -52.34
C ARG A 3 -2.28 -12.11 -53.52
N VAL A 4 -1.23 -12.92 -53.31
CA VAL A 4 -0.74 -13.89 -54.32
C VAL A 4 -1.53 -15.19 -54.25
N LEU A 5 -2.02 -15.58 -53.06
CA LEU A 5 -2.89 -16.74 -52.88
C LEU A 5 -4.33 -16.53 -53.36
N GLU A 6 -4.76 -15.26 -53.51
CA GLU A 6 -6.04 -14.92 -54.14
C GLU A 6 -6.02 -15.11 -55.67
N LEU A 7 -4.84 -14.98 -56.30
CA LEU A 7 -4.65 -15.10 -57.75
C LEU A 7 -4.21 -16.50 -58.18
N ASP A 8 -3.39 -17.17 -57.35
CA ASP A 8 -3.02 -18.57 -57.52
C ASP A 8 -3.12 -19.29 -56.16
N PRO A 9 -4.24 -20.01 -55.93
CA PRO A 9 -4.48 -20.73 -54.69
C PRO A 9 -3.43 -21.80 -54.38
N ASN A 10 -2.68 -22.30 -55.36
CA ASN A 10 -1.70 -23.38 -55.19
C ASN A 10 -0.25 -22.90 -55.15
N HIS A 11 -0.01 -21.58 -55.09
CA HIS A 11 1.33 -21.02 -55.09
C HIS A 11 2.14 -21.39 -53.83
N GLU A 12 3.05 -22.35 -53.95
CA GLU A 12 3.76 -22.95 -52.81
C GLU A 12 4.65 -21.98 -52.03
N ASP A 13 5.37 -21.10 -52.72
CA ASP A 13 6.30 -20.16 -52.07
C ASP A 13 5.55 -19.08 -51.25
N ALA A 14 4.37 -18.66 -51.72
CA ALA A 14 3.51 -17.74 -50.98
C ALA A 14 2.94 -18.40 -49.72
N ARG A 15 2.59 -19.70 -49.79
CA ARG A 15 2.15 -20.48 -48.62
C ARG A 15 3.26 -20.68 -47.61
N ARG A 16 4.48 -21.03 -48.05
CA ARG A 16 5.66 -21.13 -47.15
C ARG A 16 6.01 -19.80 -46.50
N ALA A 17 5.97 -18.69 -47.25
CA ALA A 17 6.24 -17.35 -46.72
C ALA A 17 5.17 -16.87 -45.72
N LEU A 18 3.95 -17.41 -45.78
CA LEU A 18 2.86 -17.17 -44.82
C LEU A 18 2.85 -18.16 -43.65
N GLY A 19 3.86 -19.03 -43.56
CA GLY A 19 4.03 -19.96 -42.43
C GLY A 19 3.22 -21.26 -42.54
N PHE A 20 2.68 -21.59 -43.70
CA PHE A 20 2.03 -22.88 -43.95
C PHE A 20 3.09 -23.98 -44.11
N GLN A 21 2.79 -25.16 -43.58
CA GLN A 21 3.59 -26.36 -43.72
C GLN A 21 2.82 -27.38 -44.56
N ASN A 22 3.48 -27.95 -45.57
CA ASN A 22 2.89 -29.01 -46.37
C ASN A 22 3.05 -30.35 -45.64
N ARG A 23 1.94 -31.01 -45.30
CA ARG A 23 1.94 -32.34 -44.70
C ARG A 23 0.98 -33.23 -45.49
N ASN A 24 1.51 -34.25 -46.16
CA ASN A 24 0.76 -35.19 -47.00
C ASN A 24 -0.11 -34.52 -48.10
N GLY A 25 0.38 -33.44 -48.73
CA GLY A 25 -0.32 -32.77 -49.82
C GLY A 25 -1.36 -31.74 -49.38
N GLN A 26 -1.50 -31.48 -48.07
CA GLN A 26 -2.33 -30.42 -47.52
C GLN A 26 -1.47 -29.33 -46.90
N TRP A 27 -1.74 -28.08 -47.29
CA TRP A 27 -1.10 -26.89 -46.72
C TRP A 27 -1.82 -26.49 -45.44
N LEU A 28 -1.20 -26.78 -44.30
CA LEU A 28 -1.77 -26.48 -42.99
C LEU A 28 -1.01 -25.33 -42.32
N THR A 29 -1.72 -24.45 -41.64
CA THR A 29 -1.11 -23.43 -40.77
C THR A 29 -0.49 -24.09 -39.55
N ARG A 30 0.42 -23.38 -38.86
CA ARG A 30 0.98 -23.85 -37.58
C ARG A 30 -0.10 -24.17 -36.55
N GLU A 31 -1.19 -23.40 -36.53
CA GLU A 31 -2.34 -23.63 -35.64
C GLU A 31 -3.09 -24.91 -36.02
N GLU A 32 -3.37 -25.14 -37.32
CA GLU A 32 -4.02 -26.35 -37.80
C GLU A 32 -3.18 -27.61 -37.54
N VAL A 33 -1.84 -27.51 -37.69
CA VAL A 33 -0.91 -28.60 -37.36
C VAL A 33 -0.94 -28.93 -35.86
N MET A 34 -1.06 -27.92 -34.99
CA MET A 34 -1.14 -28.13 -33.54
C MET A 34 -2.52 -28.63 -33.12
N ALA A 35 -3.59 -28.10 -33.71
CA ALA A 35 -4.97 -28.57 -33.51
C ALA A 35 -5.13 -30.04 -33.90
N ALA A 36 -4.55 -30.47 -35.02
CA ALA A 36 -4.51 -31.88 -35.43
C ALA A 36 -3.75 -32.79 -34.45
N ARG A 37 -2.88 -32.23 -33.60
CA ARG A 37 -2.20 -32.94 -32.51
C ARG A 37 -2.97 -32.88 -31.18
N GLY A 38 -4.19 -32.35 -31.19
CA GLY A 38 -5.01 -32.17 -29.98
C GLY A 38 -4.57 -31.00 -29.08
N LEU A 39 -3.74 -30.09 -29.61
CA LEU A 39 -3.23 -28.92 -28.90
C LEU A 39 -3.97 -27.66 -29.35
N VAL A 40 -4.41 -26.86 -28.38
CA VAL A 40 -5.10 -25.59 -28.56
C VAL A 40 -4.21 -24.48 -28.00
N LEU A 41 -4.19 -23.33 -28.67
CA LEU A 41 -3.49 -22.15 -28.18
C LEU A 41 -4.33 -21.49 -27.07
N TYR A 42 -3.79 -21.43 -25.86
CA TYR A 42 -4.40 -20.77 -24.69
C TYR A 42 -3.32 -19.96 -23.96
N ASP A 43 -3.59 -18.67 -23.72
CA ASP A 43 -2.65 -17.72 -23.09
C ASP A 43 -1.24 -17.71 -23.71
N GLY A 44 -1.18 -17.71 -25.05
CA GLY A 44 0.07 -17.66 -25.82
C GLY A 44 0.89 -18.96 -25.82
N LYS A 45 0.41 -20.04 -25.20
CA LYS A 45 1.05 -21.36 -25.16
C LYS A 45 0.11 -22.45 -25.68
N TYR A 46 0.68 -23.50 -26.27
CA TYR A 46 -0.09 -24.65 -26.73
C TYR A 46 -0.32 -25.63 -25.59
N HIS A 47 -1.59 -25.93 -25.31
CA HIS A 47 -2.04 -26.82 -24.26
C HIS A 47 -2.98 -27.87 -24.83
N THR A 48 -3.11 -29.02 -24.16
CA THR A 48 -4.15 -30.00 -24.53
C THR A 48 -5.52 -29.43 -24.19
N ARG A 49 -6.55 -29.87 -24.94
CA ARG A 49 -7.94 -29.42 -24.68
C ARG A 49 -8.39 -29.66 -23.24
N GLN A 50 -8.06 -30.81 -22.66
CA GLN A 50 -8.37 -31.13 -21.26
C GLN A 50 -7.67 -30.18 -20.27
N HIS A 51 -6.42 -29.79 -20.55
CA HIS A 51 -5.70 -28.85 -19.69
C HIS A 51 -6.25 -27.43 -19.80
N VAL A 52 -6.66 -27.00 -21.00
CA VAL A 52 -7.37 -25.72 -21.19
C VAL A 52 -8.68 -25.72 -20.41
N GLU A 53 -9.47 -26.80 -20.49
CA GLU A 53 -10.72 -26.93 -19.73
C GLU A 53 -10.49 -26.85 -18.21
N LEU A 54 -9.42 -27.47 -17.68
CA LEU A 54 -9.04 -27.34 -16.27
C LEU A 54 -8.59 -25.92 -15.90
N LEU A 55 -7.85 -25.23 -16.77
CA LEU A 55 -7.44 -23.84 -16.55
C LEU A 55 -8.64 -22.88 -16.58
N GLU A 56 -9.59 -23.10 -17.49
CA GLU A 56 -10.82 -22.34 -17.58
C GLU A 56 -11.73 -22.60 -16.38
N GLN A 57 -11.84 -23.86 -15.93
CA GLN A 57 -12.53 -24.21 -14.69
C GLN A 57 -11.89 -23.55 -13.48
N ALA A 58 -10.57 -23.67 -13.30
CA ALA A 58 -9.86 -23.01 -12.21
C ALA A 58 -10.01 -21.46 -12.26
N LYS A 59 -10.12 -20.88 -13.45
CA LYS A 59 -10.41 -19.44 -13.64
C LYS A 59 -11.86 -19.09 -13.29
N GLN A 60 -12.82 -19.97 -13.58
CA GLN A 60 -14.23 -19.82 -13.23
C GLN A 60 -14.52 -20.12 -11.76
N GLU A 61 -13.73 -20.96 -11.11
CA GLU A 61 -13.79 -21.27 -9.68
C GLU A 61 -13.23 -20.15 -8.79
N LYS A 62 -12.53 -19.17 -9.37
CA LYS A 62 -12.11 -17.99 -8.61
C LYS A 62 -13.34 -17.21 -8.18
N LEU A 63 -13.52 -17.12 -6.87
CA LEU A 63 -14.57 -16.32 -6.26
C LEU A 63 -14.43 -14.87 -6.72
N THR A 64 -15.55 -14.29 -7.14
CA THR A 64 -15.60 -12.86 -7.44
C THR A 64 -15.51 -12.05 -6.15
N ASP A 65 -15.23 -10.74 -6.26
CA ASP A 65 -15.29 -9.82 -5.12
C ASP A 65 -16.63 -9.91 -4.37
N ALA A 66 -17.73 -10.10 -5.09
CA ALA A 66 -19.06 -10.26 -4.50
C ALA A 66 -19.21 -11.57 -3.72
N ASP A 67 -18.66 -12.67 -4.23
CA ASP A 67 -18.68 -13.96 -3.56
C ASP A 67 -17.82 -13.91 -2.29
N TRP A 68 -16.60 -13.38 -2.38
CA TRP A 68 -15.72 -13.16 -1.23
C TRP A 68 -16.39 -12.28 -0.18
N LYS A 69 -16.99 -11.17 -0.58
CA LYS A 69 -17.71 -10.26 0.33
C LYS A 69 -18.86 -10.97 1.05
N ASN A 70 -19.64 -11.78 0.35
CA ASN A 70 -20.74 -12.54 0.95
C ASN A 70 -20.23 -13.62 1.92
N GLN A 71 -19.15 -14.31 1.56
CA GLN A 71 -18.52 -15.33 2.37
C GLN A 71 -17.90 -14.75 3.65
N LEU A 72 -17.14 -13.66 3.54
CA LEU A 72 -16.55 -12.93 4.66
C LEU A 72 -17.63 -12.39 5.61
N LYS A 73 -18.70 -11.77 5.09
CA LYS A 73 -19.84 -11.32 5.92
C LYS A 73 -20.51 -12.46 6.69
N ARG A 74 -20.64 -13.64 6.07
CA ARG A 74 -21.20 -14.83 6.73
C ARG A 74 -20.30 -15.28 7.87
N TRP A 75 -19.00 -15.44 7.61
CA TRP A 75 -18.04 -15.84 8.63
C TRP A 75 -17.94 -14.81 9.76
N ARG A 76 -17.91 -13.52 9.44
CA ARG A 76 -17.94 -12.45 10.43
C ARG A 76 -19.11 -12.54 11.40
N ARG A 77 -20.30 -12.87 10.89
CA ARG A 77 -21.50 -13.09 11.73
C ARG A 77 -21.35 -14.32 12.62
N TRP A 78 -20.68 -15.36 12.14
CA TRP A 78 -20.43 -16.58 12.91
C TRP A 78 -19.39 -16.37 14.02
N LEU A 79 -18.36 -15.52 13.79
CA LEU A 79 -17.33 -15.21 14.80
C LEU A 79 -17.94 -14.66 16.10
N THR A 80 -18.96 -13.82 16.02
CA THR A 80 -19.64 -13.23 17.19
C THR A 80 -20.98 -13.90 17.51
N GLY A 81 -21.24 -15.06 16.91
CA GLY A 81 -22.45 -15.84 17.16
C GLY A 81 -22.36 -16.60 18.49
N ARG A 82 -23.52 -17.03 19.02
CA ARG A 82 -23.58 -17.87 20.24
C ARG A 82 -23.08 -19.30 20.04
N ARG A 83 -22.89 -19.72 18.79
CA ARG A 83 -22.51 -21.09 18.41
C ARG A 83 -21.01 -21.19 18.29
N GLU A 84 -20.37 -21.74 19.31
CA GLU A 84 -18.91 -21.89 19.36
C GLU A 84 -18.35 -22.73 18.21
N ASP A 85 -19.09 -23.76 17.77
CA ASP A 85 -18.72 -24.60 16.62
C ASP A 85 -18.61 -23.78 15.33
N ARG A 86 -19.58 -22.88 15.09
CA ARG A 86 -19.59 -21.98 13.94
C ARG A 86 -18.55 -20.87 14.07
N ALA A 87 -18.32 -20.36 15.27
CA ALA A 87 -17.28 -19.38 15.53
C ALA A 87 -15.88 -19.95 15.26
N ALA A 88 -15.61 -21.19 15.69
CA ALA A 88 -14.35 -21.89 15.42
C ALA A 88 -14.17 -22.18 13.93
N GLU A 89 -15.23 -22.63 13.24
CA GLU A 89 -15.24 -22.84 11.78
C GLU A 89 -14.90 -21.53 11.04
N ALA A 90 -15.53 -20.41 11.40
CA ALA A 90 -15.27 -19.12 10.79
C ALA A 90 -13.86 -18.60 11.05
N HIS A 91 -13.35 -18.75 12.28
CA HIS A 91 -11.96 -18.39 12.62
C HIS A 91 -10.98 -19.17 11.74
N GLN A 92 -11.14 -20.49 11.65
CA GLN A 92 -10.26 -21.33 10.83
C GLN A 92 -10.37 -20.98 9.35
N ALA A 93 -11.57 -20.76 8.84
CA ALA A 93 -11.81 -20.45 7.44
C ALA A 93 -11.19 -19.10 7.03
N ILE A 94 -11.40 -18.05 7.83
CA ILE A 94 -10.77 -16.74 7.60
C ILE A 94 -9.25 -16.86 7.67
N ARG A 95 -8.73 -17.57 8.69
CA ARG A 95 -7.28 -17.76 8.85
C ARG A 95 -6.64 -18.54 7.70
N ALA A 96 -7.41 -19.38 7.01
CA ALA A 96 -6.97 -20.19 5.89
C ALA A 96 -7.00 -19.47 4.53
N ILE A 97 -7.54 -18.24 4.44
CA ILE A 97 -7.57 -17.49 3.19
C ILE A 97 -6.15 -17.26 2.67
N ARG A 98 -5.90 -17.63 1.41
CA ARG A 98 -4.64 -17.41 0.68
C ARG A 98 -4.83 -16.78 -0.69
N ASP A 99 -6.06 -16.68 -1.18
CA ASP A 99 -6.36 -16.13 -2.50
C ASP A 99 -6.19 -14.60 -2.47
N PRO A 100 -5.28 -14.01 -3.28
CA PRO A 100 -5.14 -12.57 -3.37
C PRO A 100 -6.43 -11.84 -3.78
N ALA A 101 -7.35 -12.49 -4.49
CA ALA A 101 -8.65 -11.91 -4.86
C ALA A 101 -9.55 -11.63 -3.64
N ALA A 102 -9.27 -12.24 -2.48
CA ALA A 102 -9.97 -11.93 -1.23
C ALA A 102 -9.53 -10.58 -0.63
N ALA A 103 -8.41 -10.00 -1.07
CA ALA A 103 -7.83 -8.82 -0.44
C ALA A 103 -8.75 -7.58 -0.45
N PRO A 104 -9.36 -7.17 -1.59
CA PRO A 104 -10.25 -6.00 -1.58
C PRO A 104 -11.42 -6.11 -0.58
N PRO A 105 -12.25 -7.19 -0.58
CA PRO A 105 -13.36 -7.30 0.37
C PRO A 105 -12.89 -7.57 1.81
N LEU A 106 -11.73 -8.20 2.01
CA LEU A 106 -11.15 -8.38 3.33
C LEU A 106 -10.68 -7.05 3.94
N VAL A 107 -10.04 -6.20 3.14
CA VAL A 107 -9.63 -4.84 3.54
C VAL A 107 -10.85 -3.98 3.85
N GLU A 108 -11.91 -4.03 3.03
CA GLU A 108 -13.17 -3.33 3.31
C GLU A 108 -13.73 -3.72 4.69
N MET A 109 -13.72 -5.00 5.01
CA MET A 109 -14.19 -5.50 6.32
C MET A 109 -13.23 -5.11 7.45
N LEU A 110 -11.92 -5.18 7.25
CA LEU A 110 -10.90 -4.80 8.24
C LEU A 110 -11.06 -3.33 8.67
N LEU A 111 -11.22 -2.43 7.72
CA LEU A 111 -11.33 -0.98 8.00
C LEU A 111 -12.65 -0.60 8.68
N ALA A 112 -13.68 -1.46 8.59
CA ALA A 112 -14.97 -1.27 9.23
C ALA A 112 -15.13 -2.10 10.52
N GLU A 113 -14.11 -2.85 10.93
CA GLU A 113 -14.20 -3.77 12.06
C GLU A 113 -14.02 -3.04 13.39
N GLU A 114 -14.99 -3.21 14.29
CA GLU A 114 -14.97 -2.60 15.62
C GLU A 114 -14.53 -3.60 16.71
N ASP A 115 -14.65 -4.91 16.46
CA ASP A 115 -14.23 -5.94 17.41
C ASP A 115 -12.70 -6.16 17.32
N PRO A 116 -11.91 -5.84 18.36
CA PRO A 116 -10.45 -5.94 18.30
C PRO A 116 -9.93 -7.35 18.02
N ALA A 117 -10.64 -8.40 18.47
CA ALA A 117 -10.21 -9.77 18.24
C ALA A 117 -10.42 -10.17 16.77
N VAL A 118 -11.51 -9.69 16.16
CA VAL A 118 -11.76 -9.90 14.73
C VAL A 118 -10.83 -9.04 13.89
N GLN A 119 -10.62 -7.78 14.26
CA GLN A 119 -9.71 -6.87 13.55
C GLN A 119 -8.31 -7.50 13.47
N ARG A 120 -7.81 -8.03 14.59
CA ARG A 120 -6.53 -8.76 14.66
C ARG A 120 -6.44 -9.92 13.69
N LEU A 121 -7.47 -10.78 13.67
CA LEU A 121 -7.53 -11.90 12.73
C LEU A 121 -7.46 -11.42 11.27
N LEU A 122 -8.15 -10.33 10.94
CA LEU A 122 -8.15 -9.75 9.60
C LEU A 122 -6.80 -9.14 9.23
N ILE A 123 -6.11 -8.49 10.17
CA ILE A 123 -4.73 -7.99 10.01
C ILE A 123 -3.77 -9.16 9.71
N GLU A 124 -3.82 -10.25 10.48
CA GLU A 124 -2.98 -11.44 10.27
C GLU A 124 -3.19 -12.03 8.86
N VAL A 125 -4.44 -12.05 8.39
CA VAL A 125 -4.76 -12.55 7.04
C VAL A 125 -4.29 -11.57 5.97
N ALA A 126 -4.59 -10.28 6.10
CA ALA A 126 -4.18 -9.24 5.16
C ALA A 126 -2.65 -9.23 4.97
N ALA A 127 -1.88 -9.39 6.05
CA ALA A 127 -0.43 -9.43 6.02
C ALA A 127 0.14 -10.52 5.11
N ARG A 128 -0.54 -11.67 5.05
CA ARG A 128 -0.14 -12.85 4.27
C ARG A 128 -0.61 -12.82 2.82
N LEU A 129 -1.57 -11.95 2.49
CA LEU A 129 -2.04 -11.81 1.11
C LEU A 129 -1.03 -11.03 0.29
N ASP A 130 -0.57 -11.62 -0.81
CA ASP A 130 0.28 -10.94 -1.79
C ASP A 130 -0.58 -10.05 -2.70
N HIS A 131 -1.07 -8.94 -2.14
CA HIS A 131 -1.92 -7.99 -2.86
C HIS A 131 -1.60 -6.54 -2.43
N PRO A 132 -1.40 -5.60 -3.38
CA PRO A 132 -1.02 -4.21 -3.07
C PRO A 132 -1.97 -3.52 -2.09
N GLN A 133 -3.29 -3.69 -2.27
CA GLN A 133 -4.30 -3.07 -1.40
C GLN A 133 -4.21 -3.54 0.07
N ALA A 134 -3.81 -4.80 0.31
CA ALA A 134 -3.61 -5.29 1.68
C ALA A 134 -2.39 -4.61 2.32
N VAL A 135 -1.29 -4.47 1.57
CA VAL A 135 -0.09 -3.76 2.04
C VAL A 135 -0.39 -2.29 2.30
N GLU A 136 -1.09 -1.62 1.40
CA GLU A 136 -1.48 -0.21 1.55
C GLU A 136 -2.34 0.01 2.79
N ALA A 137 -3.34 -0.84 3.03
CA ALA A 137 -4.19 -0.76 4.21
C ALA A 137 -3.42 -0.95 5.52
N LEU A 138 -2.50 -1.94 5.58
CA LEU A 138 -1.67 -2.14 6.77
C LEU A 138 -0.72 -0.97 7.02
N VAL A 139 -0.15 -0.39 5.96
CA VAL A 139 0.68 0.82 6.09
C VAL A 139 -0.14 1.98 6.66
N GLU A 140 -1.34 2.21 6.11
CA GLU A 140 -2.24 3.26 6.60
C GLU A 140 -2.58 3.04 8.08
N LEU A 141 -3.06 1.84 8.44
CA LEU A 141 -3.37 1.49 9.82
C LEU A 141 -2.17 1.68 10.75
N SER A 142 -0.96 1.28 10.35
CA SER A 142 0.26 1.48 11.15
C SER A 142 0.58 2.96 11.44
N LEU A 143 0.08 3.88 10.61
CA LEU A 143 0.32 5.32 10.74
C LEU A 143 -0.81 6.03 11.50
N VAL A 144 -2.07 5.69 11.22
CA VAL A 144 -3.24 6.49 11.64
C VAL A 144 -4.17 5.82 12.63
N ASP A 145 -4.11 4.50 12.83
CA ASP A 145 -5.06 3.82 13.69
C ASP A 145 -5.02 4.41 15.12
N PRO A 146 -6.17 4.70 15.76
CA PRO A 146 -6.20 5.28 17.10
C PRO A 146 -5.58 4.34 18.16
N ASN A 147 -5.70 3.02 18.00
CA ASN A 147 -5.18 2.04 18.92
C ASN A 147 -3.67 1.78 18.68
N PRO A 148 -2.80 2.07 19.67
CA PRO A 148 -1.36 1.77 19.55
C PRO A 148 -1.04 0.32 19.23
N ASP A 149 -1.76 -0.63 19.82
CA ASP A 149 -1.51 -2.06 19.62
C ASP A 149 -1.78 -2.46 18.16
N THR A 150 -2.86 -1.93 17.57
CA THR A 150 -3.19 -2.15 16.15
C THR A 150 -2.12 -1.56 15.23
N ARG A 151 -1.58 -0.37 15.56
CA ARG A 151 -0.50 0.24 14.78
C ARG A 151 0.76 -0.61 14.81
N GLU A 152 1.15 -1.07 15.98
CA GLU A 152 2.33 -1.92 16.18
C GLU A 152 2.18 -3.25 15.45
N GLU A 153 1.04 -3.93 15.60
CA GLU A 153 0.77 -5.21 14.95
C GLU A 153 0.81 -5.13 13.42
N CYS A 154 0.25 -4.06 12.83
CA CYS A 154 0.36 -3.83 11.38
C CYS A 154 1.81 -3.64 10.93
N LEU A 155 2.59 -2.86 11.67
CA LEU A 155 4.00 -2.60 11.35
C LEU A 155 4.86 -3.86 11.51
N ASP A 156 4.64 -4.65 12.56
CA ASP A 156 5.32 -5.92 12.82
C ASP A 156 5.13 -6.86 11.64
N HIS A 157 3.89 -7.09 11.23
CA HIS A 157 3.57 -7.94 10.09
C HIS A 157 4.14 -7.43 8.77
N LEU A 158 4.15 -6.11 8.55
CA LEU A 158 4.79 -5.53 7.36
C LEU A 158 6.29 -5.83 7.35
N ILE A 159 7.00 -5.63 8.47
CA ILE A 159 8.44 -5.91 8.57
C ILE A 159 8.73 -7.41 8.40
N GLU A 160 7.96 -8.26 9.09
CA GLU A 160 8.08 -9.73 9.01
C GLU A 160 7.86 -10.26 7.59
N SER A 161 7.03 -9.57 6.79
CA SER A 161 6.80 -9.98 5.39
C SER A 161 8.04 -9.86 4.51
N GLY A 162 9.05 -9.09 4.90
CA GLY A 162 10.30 -8.93 4.15
C GLY A 162 10.13 -8.31 2.75
N ARG A 163 8.97 -7.70 2.46
CA ARG A 163 8.67 -7.13 1.15
C ARG A 163 9.62 -5.97 0.83
N ALA A 164 10.14 -5.97 -0.39
CA ALA A 164 10.93 -4.84 -0.89
C ALA A 164 10.06 -3.59 -1.02
N GLY A 165 10.67 -2.41 -0.87
CA GLY A 165 9.99 -1.13 -1.09
C GLY A 165 9.07 -0.64 0.04
N LEU A 166 9.00 -1.35 1.18
CA LEU A 166 8.19 -0.93 2.34
C LEU A 166 8.55 0.45 2.90
N ALA A 167 9.80 0.91 2.72
CA ALA A 167 10.23 2.24 3.16
C ALA A 167 9.53 3.38 2.40
N GLY A 168 9.14 3.18 1.14
CA GLY A 168 8.60 4.23 0.27
C GLY A 168 7.36 4.94 0.83
N PRO A 169 6.32 4.21 1.27
CA PRO A 169 5.16 4.80 1.93
C PRO A 169 5.49 5.61 3.19
N TYR A 170 6.36 5.10 4.07
CA TYR A 170 6.76 5.82 5.29
C TYR A 170 7.58 7.08 4.97
N VAL A 171 8.43 7.04 3.94
CA VAL A 171 9.13 8.25 3.43
C VAL A 171 8.15 9.32 2.96
N ARG A 172 7.00 8.94 2.36
CA ARG A 172 5.95 9.91 2.03
C ARG A 172 5.30 10.49 3.28
N ALA A 173 5.04 9.66 4.29
CA ALA A 173 4.43 10.08 5.55
C ALA A 173 5.29 11.05 6.38
N LEU A 174 6.62 11.06 6.20
CA LEU A 174 7.52 12.07 6.81
C LEU A 174 7.20 13.52 6.39
N LYS A 175 6.45 13.72 5.30
CA LYS A 175 6.05 15.05 4.80
C LYS A 175 4.68 15.49 5.32
N HIS A 176 4.06 14.71 6.20
CA HIS A 176 2.73 14.98 6.71
C HIS A 176 2.70 16.23 7.61
N ALA A 177 1.55 16.89 7.68
CA ALA A 177 1.35 18.09 8.49
C ALA A 177 1.21 17.79 10.00
N ASP A 178 1.02 16.53 10.36
CA ASP A 178 0.87 16.05 11.74
C ASP A 178 2.18 15.43 12.22
N ASN A 179 2.82 16.07 13.20
CA ASN A 179 4.08 15.61 13.79
C ASN A 179 4.02 14.19 14.41
N PRO A 180 2.95 13.79 15.13
CA PRO A 180 2.74 12.41 15.52
C PRO A 180 2.88 11.42 14.35
N MET A 181 2.24 11.67 13.20
CA MET A 181 2.42 10.83 12.01
C MET A 181 3.88 10.82 11.51
N VAL A 182 4.54 11.99 11.49
CA VAL A 182 5.96 12.09 11.09
C VAL A 182 6.86 11.24 12.00
N ASN A 183 6.63 11.28 13.32
CA ASN A 183 7.40 10.48 14.28
C ASN A 183 7.13 8.98 14.12
N ARG A 184 5.86 8.56 13.95
CA ARG A 184 5.52 7.14 13.67
C ARG A 184 6.16 6.64 12.37
N ALA A 185 6.16 7.46 11.32
CA ALA A 185 6.83 7.13 10.07
C ALA A 185 8.34 6.95 10.25
N ALA A 186 8.97 7.77 11.09
CA ALA A 186 10.39 7.63 11.41
C ALA A 186 10.69 6.35 12.20
N GLU A 187 9.85 5.98 13.17
CA GLU A 187 9.98 4.72 13.91
C GLU A 187 9.89 3.51 12.98
N ALA A 188 8.92 3.52 12.05
CA ALA A 188 8.80 2.49 11.04
C ALA A 188 10.05 2.40 10.16
N LEU A 189 10.57 3.52 9.66
CA LEU A 189 11.79 3.56 8.84
C LEU A 189 13.02 3.07 9.60
N GLN A 190 13.14 3.42 10.89
CA GLN A 190 14.19 2.90 11.76
C GLN A 190 14.13 1.37 11.85
N ARG A 191 12.94 0.82 12.06
CA ARG A 191 12.73 -0.64 12.20
C ARG A 191 12.91 -1.39 10.88
N ILE A 192 12.51 -0.79 9.76
CA ILE A 192 12.76 -1.31 8.41
C ILE A 192 14.27 -1.32 8.08
N GLY A 193 15.04 -0.37 8.62
CA GLY A 193 16.49 -0.34 8.43
C GLY A 193 16.94 0.19 7.06
N SER A 194 16.08 0.87 6.31
CA SER A 194 16.42 1.38 4.98
C SER A 194 17.31 2.62 5.07
N ARG A 195 18.58 2.51 4.63
CA ARG A 195 19.52 3.65 4.59
C ARG A 195 19.09 4.74 3.61
N ASP A 196 18.31 4.40 2.58
CA ASP A 196 17.77 5.36 1.62
C ASP A 196 16.83 6.38 2.29
N ALA A 197 16.30 6.05 3.46
CA ALA A 197 15.47 6.94 4.27
C ALA A 197 16.26 8.06 4.97
N VAL A 198 17.60 7.99 5.04
CA VAL A 198 18.42 8.96 5.78
C VAL A 198 18.21 10.39 5.25
N GLY A 199 18.24 10.59 3.94
CA GLY A 199 17.98 11.92 3.34
C GLY A 199 16.60 12.47 3.73
N PRO A 200 15.51 11.75 3.45
CA PRO A 200 14.16 12.14 3.88
C PRO A 200 14.00 12.39 5.39
N LEU A 201 14.65 11.60 6.24
CA LEU A 201 14.64 11.81 7.69
C LEU A 201 15.33 13.12 8.07
N ILE A 202 16.45 13.48 7.43
CA ILE A 202 17.10 14.78 7.67
C ILE A 202 16.14 15.93 7.34
N ASP A 203 15.40 15.82 6.24
CA ASP A 203 14.42 16.84 5.83
C ASP A 203 13.25 16.97 6.82
N ALA A 204 12.87 15.87 7.49
CA ALA A 204 11.78 15.82 8.47
C ALA A 204 12.22 16.08 9.92
N LEU A 205 13.51 16.30 10.18
CA LEU A 205 14.07 16.47 11.53
C LEU A 205 13.42 17.64 12.30
N VAL A 206 13.12 18.73 11.59
CA VAL A 206 12.34 19.88 12.08
C VAL A 206 11.30 20.23 11.03
N THR A 207 10.03 20.23 11.42
CA THR A 207 8.92 20.65 10.55
C THR A 207 8.40 22.03 10.96
N LYS A 208 7.80 22.76 10.03
CA LYS A 208 7.30 24.12 10.25
C LYS A 208 5.81 24.18 9.94
N HIS A 209 5.01 24.59 10.92
CA HIS A 209 3.56 24.65 10.83
C HIS A 209 3.07 26.07 11.09
N LYS A 210 2.12 26.54 10.27
CA LYS A 210 1.46 27.82 10.48
C LYS A 210 0.25 27.59 11.40
N ILE A 211 0.34 28.03 12.64
CA ILE A 211 -0.77 27.99 13.59
C ILE A 211 -1.45 29.36 13.64
N VAL A 212 -2.78 29.36 13.61
CA VAL A 212 -3.58 30.58 13.76
C VAL A 212 -3.83 30.77 15.25
N VAL A 213 -3.07 31.65 15.89
CA VAL A 213 -3.27 31.98 17.30
C VAL A 213 -4.38 33.03 17.38
N GLY A 214 -5.57 32.57 17.78
CA GLY A 214 -6.71 33.43 18.06
C GLY A 214 -6.51 34.18 19.37
N SER A 215 -6.09 35.45 19.27
CA SER A 215 -6.18 36.41 20.37
C SER A 215 -7.62 36.89 20.46
N GLY A 216 -8.43 36.21 21.28
CA GLY A 216 -9.75 36.69 21.65
C GLY A 216 -10.67 35.54 21.95
N THR A 217 -11.08 35.43 23.20
CA THR A 217 -12.27 34.70 23.65
C THR A 217 -13.41 34.99 22.68
N ARG A 218 -13.70 34.04 21.77
CA ARG A 218 -14.98 34.02 21.07
C ARG A 218 -16.02 33.94 22.18
N ASP A 219 -16.96 34.89 22.18
CA ASP A 219 -18.10 34.98 23.10
C ASP A 219 -17.90 35.81 24.39
N GLN A 220 -17.25 36.97 24.29
CA GLN A 220 -17.50 38.04 25.28
C GLN A 220 -18.05 39.30 24.59
N HIS A 221 -19.36 39.29 24.33
CA HIS A 221 -20.11 40.50 24.05
C HIS A 221 -20.26 41.31 25.36
N SER A 222 -19.33 42.22 25.60
CA SER A 222 -19.45 43.21 26.68
C SER A 222 -20.37 44.34 26.22
N TYR A 223 -21.60 44.37 26.75
CA TYR A 223 -22.49 45.53 26.64
C TYR A 223 -22.19 46.47 27.81
N THR A 224 -21.65 47.66 27.53
CA THR A 224 -21.38 48.67 28.57
C THR A 224 -22.41 49.79 28.44
N PHE A 225 -23.22 50.00 29.47
CA PHE A 225 -24.19 51.09 29.52
C PHE A 225 -23.52 52.36 30.01
N THR A 226 -23.56 53.41 29.19
CA THR A 226 -23.07 54.73 29.59
C THR A 226 -24.17 55.50 30.33
N PRO A 227 -23.85 56.35 31.33
CA PRO A 227 -24.86 57.07 32.12
C PRO A 227 -25.77 58.02 31.32
N SER A 228 -25.49 58.30 30.04
CA SER A 228 -26.32 59.18 29.19
C SER A 228 -27.28 58.42 28.26
N GLY A 229 -27.53 57.13 28.51
CA GLY A 229 -28.55 56.36 27.78
C GLY A 229 -28.12 55.81 26.42
N GLY A 230 -26.83 55.84 26.09
CA GLY A 230 -26.27 55.23 24.87
C GLY A 230 -25.75 53.81 25.12
N THR A 231 -26.14 52.86 24.26
CA THR A 231 -25.54 51.51 24.20
C THR A 231 -24.29 51.57 23.32
N ALA A 232 -23.11 51.37 23.90
CA ALA A 232 -21.85 51.32 23.15
C ALA A 232 -21.47 49.84 22.90
N MET A 233 -21.37 49.45 21.63
CA MET A 233 -20.90 48.13 21.21
C MET A 233 -19.40 48.18 20.96
N ASN A 234 -18.59 47.55 21.81
CA ASN A 234 -17.14 47.43 21.58
C ASN A 234 -16.85 46.17 20.74
N PHE A 235 -16.67 46.35 19.43
CA PHE A 235 -16.19 45.29 18.54
C PHE A 235 -14.68 45.11 18.75
N GLY A 236 -14.31 44.19 19.65
CA GLY A 236 -12.93 43.78 19.89
C GLY A 236 -12.32 43.14 18.64
N GLY A 237 -11.70 43.96 17.78
CA GLY A 237 -10.99 43.55 16.57
C GLY A 237 -9.64 42.88 16.87
N GLY A 238 -9.65 41.75 17.57
CA GLY A 238 -8.49 40.87 17.72
C GLY A 238 -8.35 39.99 16.49
N GLY A 239 -7.81 40.53 15.39
CA GLY A 239 -7.50 39.73 14.19
C GLY A 239 -6.59 38.56 14.56
N SER A 240 -6.90 37.38 14.03
CA SER A 240 -6.12 36.17 14.26
C SER A 240 -4.70 36.33 13.70
N LYS A 241 -3.68 36.06 14.51
CA LYS A 241 -2.27 36.17 14.09
C LYS A 241 -1.77 34.79 13.71
N THR A 242 -1.27 34.66 12.47
CA THR A 242 -0.61 33.42 12.04
C THR A 242 0.82 33.42 12.56
N VAL A 243 1.15 32.46 13.42
CA VAL A 243 2.51 32.24 13.95
C VAL A 243 3.08 30.99 13.29
N THR A 244 4.32 31.06 12.82
CA THR A 244 5.02 29.86 12.35
C THR A 244 5.68 29.20 13.54
N GLN A 245 5.23 28.01 13.89
CA GLN A 245 5.83 27.17 14.92
C GLN A 245 6.75 26.14 14.25
N SER A 246 7.98 26.05 14.74
CA SER A 246 8.88 24.96 14.37
C SER A 246 8.72 23.85 15.41
N VAL A 247 8.59 22.61 14.94
CA VAL A 247 8.41 21.44 15.80
C VAL A 247 9.53 20.46 15.50
N GLU A 248 10.23 20.06 16.55
CA GLU A 248 11.30 19.05 16.51
C GLU A 248 10.68 17.65 16.55
N ASN A 249 11.20 16.73 15.74
CA ASN A 249 10.71 15.36 15.68
C ASN A 249 11.68 14.39 16.36
N PRO A 250 11.46 14.02 17.64
CA PRO A 250 12.40 13.20 18.40
C PRO A 250 12.60 11.79 17.82
N ALA A 251 11.55 11.17 17.28
CA ALA A 251 11.69 9.85 16.66
C ALA A 251 12.47 9.92 15.34
N VAL A 252 12.42 11.05 14.63
CA VAL A 252 13.26 11.28 13.44
C VAL A 252 14.74 11.34 13.84
N LEU A 253 15.07 12.04 14.91
CA LEU A 253 16.44 12.09 15.45
C LEU A 253 16.91 10.70 15.90
N ALA A 254 16.06 9.93 16.59
CA ALA A 254 16.36 8.56 17.01
C ALA A 254 16.63 7.66 15.81
N ALA A 255 15.77 7.73 14.78
CA ALA A 255 15.92 6.98 13.54
C ALA A 255 17.23 7.32 12.82
N LEU A 256 17.56 8.61 12.67
CA LEU A 256 18.83 9.04 12.10
C LEU A 256 20.02 8.49 12.89
N THR A 257 20.01 8.64 14.21
CA THR A 257 21.08 8.16 15.08
C THR A 257 21.28 6.65 14.90
N LYS A 258 20.19 5.88 14.85
CA LYS A 258 20.25 4.43 14.67
C LYS A 258 20.76 4.02 13.28
N LEU A 259 20.22 4.61 12.22
CA LEU A 259 20.55 4.26 10.83
C LEU A 259 21.96 4.70 10.40
N THR A 260 22.53 5.70 11.08
CA THR A 260 23.87 6.25 10.78
C THR A 260 24.97 5.74 11.71
N GLY A 261 24.69 4.69 12.49
CA GLY A 261 25.70 4.05 13.35
C GLY A 261 26.05 4.86 14.60
N GLY A 262 25.11 5.64 15.13
CA GLY A 262 25.26 6.41 16.37
C GLY A 262 25.69 7.86 16.19
N MET A 263 25.74 8.38 14.96
CA MET A 263 26.01 9.81 14.74
C MET A 263 24.87 10.66 15.31
N ASN A 264 25.20 11.80 15.91
CA ASN A 264 24.20 12.69 16.46
C ASN A 264 24.64 14.15 16.28
N PHE A 265 23.91 14.87 15.42
CA PHE A 265 24.09 16.31 15.21
C PHE A 265 22.90 17.11 15.77
N SER A 266 22.17 16.54 16.74
CA SER A 266 20.93 17.08 17.27
C SER A 266 19.96 17.41 16.12
N TYR A 267 19.20 18.50 16.24
CA TYR A 267 18.27 18.97 15.22
C TYR A 267 18.92 19.87 14.13
N ASP A 268 20.26 19.87 14.00
CA ASP A 268 20.97 20.64 12.95
C ASP A 268 20.92 19.91 11.59
N GLN A 269 19.90 20.23 10.80
CA GLN A 269 19.74 19.70 9.44
C GLN A 269 20.94 19.99 8.52
N ALA A 270 21.65 21.10 8.71
CA ALA A 270 22.79 21.46 7.86
C ALA A 270 24.02 20.61 8.19
N ALA A 271 24.27 20.34 9.48
CA ALA A 271 25.31 19.41 9.91
C ALA A 271 25.05 17.98 9.36
N TRP A 272 23.82 17.50 9.49
CA TRP A 272 23.41 16.21 8.91
C TRP A 272 23.63 16.13 7.39
N ARG A 273 23.26 17.17 6.64
CA ARG A 273 23.48 17.19 5.17
C ARG A 273 24.96 17.22 4.80
N ARG A 274 25.78 17.99 5.52
CA ARG A 274 27.25 18.00 5.31
C ARG A 274 27.84 16.62 5.55
N TRP A 275 27.41 15.95 6.62
CA TRP A 275 27.83 14.57 6.92
C TRP A 275 27.40 13.60 5.82
N LEU A 276 26.13 13.62 5.39
CA LEU A 276 25.62 12.73 4.35
C LEU A 276 26.37 12.91 3.02
N ALA A 277 26.68 14.16 2.65
CA ALA A 277 27.47 14.46 1.46
C ALA A 277 28.92 13.97 1.56
N ALA A 278 29.51 13.96 2.76
CA ALA A 278 30.85 13.41 2.99
C ALA A 278 30.82 11.86 2.97
N ASP A 279 29.81 11.24 3.59
CA ASP A 279 29.62 9.80 3.62
C ASP A 279 29.39 9.22 2.22
N ALA A 280 28.54 9.86 1.40
CA ALA A 280 28.31 9.46 0.02
C ALA A 280 29.57 9.51 -0.87
N LYS A 281 30.51 10.42 -0.57
CA LYS A 281 31.81 10.47 -1.26
C LYS A 281 32.76 9.37 -0.81
N ALA A 282 32.72 9.00 0.47
CA ALA A 282 33.55 7.93 1.03
C ALA A 282 33.05 6.53 0.60
N HIS A 283 31.74 6.38 0.42
CA HIS A 283 31.09 5.12 0.04
C HIS A 283 30.24 5.31 -1.23
N PRO A 284 30.86 5.46 -2.42
CA PRO A 284 30.10 5.56 -3.66
C PRO A 284 29.31 4.27 -3.90
N ILE A 285 28.01 4.40 -4.15
CA ILE A 285 27.12 3.28 -4.51
C ILE A 285 27.63 2.69 -5.83
N ASP A 286 28.06 1.43 -5.81
CA ASP A 286 28.50 0.71 -7.00
C ASP A 286 27.29 0.28 -7.84
N ILE A 287 26.94 1.13 -8.80
CA ILE A 287 25.86 0.98 -9.79
C ILE A 287 25.98 -0.26 -10.71
N ARG A 288 26.96 -1.14 -10.50
CA ARG A 288 27.19 -2.35 -11.30
C ARG A 288 26.66 -3.65 -10.70
N ARG A 289 26.02 -3.62 -9.52
CA ARG A 289 25.52 -4.85 -8.85
C ARG A 289 24.08 -5.25 -9.16
N ASP A 290 23.35 -4.47 -9.97
CA ASP A 290 21.96 -4.76 -10.35
C ASP A 290 21.80 -5.07 -11.86
N GLN A 291 22.70 -5.88 -12.45
CA GLN A 291 22.49 -6.53 -13.76
C GLN A 291 22.43 -8.05 -13.63
#